data_AF-A0A9X1R2Y8-F1
#
_entry.id   AF-A0A9X1R2Y8-F1
#
_cell.length_a   1.000
_cell.length_b   1.000
_cell.length_c   1.000
_cell.angle_alpha   90.00
_cell.angle_beta   90.00
_cell.angle_gamma   90.00
#
_symmetry.space_group_name_H-M   'P 1'
#
loop_
_entity.id
_entity.type
_entity.pdbx_description
1 polymer ?
#
loop_
_entity_poly.entity_id
_entity_poly.type
_entity_poly.pdbx_seq_one_letter_code
_entity_poly.pdbx_strand_id
1 'polypeptide(L)'
;MNNGKYKVVYDKEFADYPKFEFKINGQSLTEINSNSNHKYTIETLGENSFRLKSIEKQTDSLTEFQKTLISNGKPYYEITNCKKDTINFTMRVNLHVISHSGKFVRLK
;
A
#
# COMPACT_ATOMS: atom_id res chain seq x y z
N MET A 1 3.93 1.85 -11.45
CA MET A 1 4.77 2.45 -10.38
C MET A 1 6.22 2.14 -10.69
N ASN A 2 7.15 3.07 -10.46
CA ASN A 2 8.56 2.86 -10.75
C ASN A 2 9.28 2.22 -9.56
N ASN A 3 10.39 1.52 -9.82
CA ASN A 3 11.24 0.97 -8.77
C ASN A 3 11.80 2.09 -7.88
N GLY A 4 11.85 1.87 -6.58
CA GLY A 4 12.34 2.86 -5.63
C GLY A 4 11.84 2.63 -4.21
N LYS A 5 12.36 3.45 -3.29
CA LYS A 5 11.83 3.55 -1.93
C LYS A 5 10.78 4.64 -1.89
N TYR A 6 9.73 4.41 -1.11
CA TYR A 6 8.61 5.31 -0.94
C TYR A 6 8.24 5.38 0.53
N LYS A 7 7.78 6.56 0.94
CA LYS A 7 7.08 6.75 2.22
C LYS A 7 5.61 7.02 1.97
N VAL A 8 4.75 6.55 2.87
CA VAL A 8 3.33 6.87 2.85
C VAL A 8 3.10 8.19 3.59
N VAL A 9 2.38 9.11 2.95
CA VAL A 9 1.87 10.34 3.55
C VAL A 9 0.36 10.35 3.37
N TYR A 10 -0.36 10.06 4.44
CA TYR A 10 -1.82 10.03 4.44
C TYR A 10 -2.43 11.43 4.34
N ASP A 11 -3.66 11.50 3.82
CA ASP A 11 -4.46 12.72 3.90
C ASP A 11 -4.82 13.06 5.36
N LYS A 12 -5.17 14.31 5.63
CA LYS A 12 -5.33 14.84 7.00
C LYS A 12 -6.33 14.03 7.84
N GLU A 13 -7.39 13.54 7.22
CA GLU A 13 -8.43 12.72 7.86
C GLU A 13 -7.93 11.32 8.28
N PHE A 14 -6.79 10.86 7.74
CA PHE A 14 -6.15 9.59 8.04
C PHE A 14 -4.77 9.80 8.68
N ALA A 15 -4.52 10.96 9.30
CA ALA A 15 -3.19 11.31 9.83
C ALA A 15 -2.69 10.36 10.95
N ASP A 16 -3.62 9.70 11.65
CA ASP A 16 -3.35 8.75 12.72
C ASP A 16 -2.98 7.34 12.21
N TYR A 17 -3.06 7.10 10.90
CA TYR A 17 -2.66 5.81 10.33
C TYR A 17 -1.14 5.57 10.50
N PRO A 18 -0.74 4.30 10.69
CA PRO A 18 0.66 3.95 10.89
C PRO A 18 1.48 4.35 9.67
N LYS A 19 2.46 5.23 9.88
CA LYS A 19 3.38 5.65 8.83
C LYS A 19 4.38 4.54 8.58
N PHE A 20 4.50 4.12 7.34
CA PHE A 20 5.48 3.13 6.93
C PHE A 20 6.19 3.54 5.64
N GLU A 21 7.36 2.95 5.46
CA GLU A 21 8.13 3.02 4.23
C GLU A 21 8.08 1.67 3.52
N PHE A 22 8.24 1.69 2.20
CA PHE A 22 8.31 0.48 1.42
C PHE A 22 9.21 0.66 0.20
N LYS A 23 9.74 -0.46 -0.30
CA LYS A 23 10.54 -0.53 -1.52
C LYS A 23 9.80 -1.31 -2.58
N ILE A 24 9.69 -0.73 -3.77
CA ILE A 24 9.22 -1.43 -4.97
C ILE A 24 10.42 -1.89 -5.79
N ASN A 25 10.42 -3.17 -6.15
CA ASN A 25 11.34 -3.76 -7.12
C ASN A 25 10.56 -4.67 -8.07
N GLY A 26 10.24 -4.16 -9.26
CA GLY A 26 9.36 -4.83 -10.22
C GLY A 26 7.94 -4.95 -9.67
N GLN A 27 7.43 -6.19 -9.64
CA GLN A 27 6.12 -6.53 -9.08
C GLN A 27 6.18 -6.86 -7.57
N SER A 28 7.31 -6.66 -6.91
CA SER A 28 7.45 -6.91 -5.48
C SER A 28 7.49 -5.61 -4.69
N LEU A 29 6.73 -5.57 -3.58
CA LEU A 29 6.74 -4.52 -2.58
C LEU A 29 7.27 -5.10 -1.27
N THR A 30 8.33 -4.50 -0.72
CA THR A 30 8.85 -4.84 0.61
C THR A 30 8.55 -3.70 1.56
N GLU A 31 7.78 -3.96 2.60
CA GLU A 31 7.55 -3.03 3.70
C GLU A 31 8.83 -2.92 4.55
N ILE A 32 9.23 -1.70 4.86
CA ILE A 32 10.41 -1.38 5.66
C ILE A 32 9.89 -0.91 7.02
N ASN A 33 9.52 -1.87 7.88
CA ASN A 33 9.20 -1.61 9.28
C ASN A 33 10.34 -2.11 10.17
N SER A 34 10.55 -1.47 11.33
CA SER A 34 11.64 -1.75 12.26
C SER A 34 11.73 -3.20 12.76
N ASN A 35 10.62 -3.96 12.68
CA ASN A 35 10.52 -5.31 13.26
C ASN A 35 10.24 -6.43 12.25
N SER A 36 9.94 -6.14 10.98
CA SER A 36 9.62 -7.16 9.98
C SER A 36 9.63 -6.63 8.54
N ASN A 37 10.38 -7.29 7.67
CA ASN A 37 10.48 -6.98 6.24
C ASN A 37 9.44 -7.78 5.45
N HIS A 38 8.16 -7.44 5.61
CA HIS A 38 7.08 -8.13 4.90
C HIS A 38 7.17 -7.91 3.40
N LYS A 39 6.89 -8.96 2.62
CA LYS A 39 6.91 -8.91 1.16
C LYS A 39 5.53 -9.18 0.58
N TYR A 40 5.16 -8.34 -0.37
CA TYR A 40 3.91 -8.42 -1.11
C TYR A 40 4.19 -8.48 -2.61
N THR A 41 3.34 -9.19 -3.34
CA THR A 41 3.27 -9.13 -4.79
C THR A 41 2.21 -8.10 -5.19
N ILE A 42 2.56 -7.24 -6.13
CA ILE A 42 1.68 -6.24 -6.74
C ILE A 42 0.93 -6.92 -7.89
N GLU A 43 -0.37 -7.09 -7.74
CA GLU A 43 -1.28 -7.58 -8.78
C GLU A 43 -2.00 -6.39 -9.41
N THR A 44 -1.75 -6.13 -10.70
CA THR A 44 -2.46 -5.08 -11.45
C THR A 44 -3.87 -5.54 -11.82
N LEU A 45 -4.88 -4.73 -11.50
CA LEU A 45 -6.29 -5.01 -11.81
C LEU A 45 -6.82 -4.25 -13.03
N GLY A 46 -6.08 -3.24 -13.50
CA GLY A 46 -6.47 -2.33 -14.57
C GLY A 46 -5.41 -1.23 -14.73
N GLU A 47 -5.68 -0.22 -15.58
CA GLU A 47 -4.69 0.82 -15.92
C GLU A 47 -4.15 1.58 -14.71
N ASN A 48 -5.01 1.86 -13.72
CA ASN A 48 -4.66 2.67 -12.54
C ASN A 48 -4.91 1.96 -11.21
N SER A 49 -5.20 0.65 -11.21
CA SER A 49 -5.58 -0.05 -9.99
C SER A 49 -4.73 -1.29 -9.74
N PHE A 50 -4.35 -1.54 -8.49
CA PHE A 50 -3.58 -2.71 -8.11
C PHE A 50 -3.97 -3.24 -6.72
N ARG A 51 -3.61 -4.49 -6.43
CA ARG A 51 -3.74 -5.14 -5.14
C ARG A 51 -2.39 -5.61 -4.64
N LEU A 52 -2.27 -5.71 -3.33
CA LEU A 52 -1.13 -6.33 -2.67
C LEU A 52 -1.54 -7.72 -2.19
N LYS A 53 -0.82 -8.75 -2.64
CA LYS A 53 -0.94 -10.13 -2.16
C LYS A 53 0.25 -10.45 -1.27
N SER A 54 0.01 -10.87 -0.03
CA SER A 54 1.10 -11.33 0.85
C SER A 54 1.77 -12.56 0.24
N ILE A 55 3.11 -12.59 0.25
CA ILE A 55 3.90 -13.74 -0.21
C ILE A 55 4.09 -14.77 0.93
N GLU A 56 4.00 -14.33 2.18
CA GLU A 56 4.20 -15.19 3.35
C GLU A 56 2.90 -15.92 3.73
N LYS A 57 3.01 -17.23 4.03
CA LYS A 57 1.94 -17.97 4.70
C LYS A 57 1.78 -17.38 6.09
N GLN A 58 0.60 -16.80 6.36
CA GLN A 58 0.27 -16.16 7.63
C GLN A 58 0.59 -17.10 8.80
N THR A 59 1.65 -16.83 9.52
CA THR A 59 1.82 -17.25 10.92
C THR A 59 1.04 -16.26 11.78
N ASP A 60 0.54 -16.69 12.94
CA ASP A 60 -0.52 -16.07 13.79
C ASP A 60 -0.38 -14.58 14.21
N SER A 61 0.59 -13.83 13.69
CA SER A 61 0.85 -12.42 14.05
C SER A 61 0.72 -11.50 12.84
N LEU A 62 -0.52 -11.24 12.42
CA LEU A 62 -0.81 -10.21 11.42
C LEU A 62 -0.47 -8.82 11.95
N THR A 63 0.21 -8.00 11.15
CA THR A 63 0.35 -6.56 11.44
C THR A 63 -1.00 -5.86 11.32
N GLU A 64 -1.17 -4.71 11.99
CA GLU A 64 -2.41 -3.91 11.88
C GLU A 64 -2.72 -3.53 10.42
N PHE A 65 -1.71 -3.29 9.59
CA PHE A 65 -1.88 -3.09 8.15
C PHE A 65 -2.46 -4.32 7.45
N GLN A 66 -1.97 -5.52 7.76
CA GLN A 66 -2.50 -6.77 7.21
C GLN A 66 -3.90 -7.09 7.70
N LYS A 67 -4.19 -6.90 9.00
CA LYS A 67 -5.55 -7.05 9.54
C LYS A 67 -6.52 -6.13 8.81
N THR A 68 -6.11 -4.88 8.57
CA THR A 68 -6.91 -3.90 7.81
C THR A 68 -7.12 -4.32 6.36
N LEU A 69 -6.12 -4.94 5.71
CA LEU A 69 -6.27 -5.46 4.35
C LEU A 69 -7.21 -6.68 4.30
N ILE A 70 -7.13 -7.59 5.27
CA ILE A 70 -7.88 -8.85 5.26
C ILE A 70 -9.34 -8.66 5.71
N SER A 71 -9.58 -7.80 6.71
CA SER A 71 -10.91 -7.54 7.26
C SER A 71 -11.86 -6.87 6.25
N ASN A 72 -11.31 -6.26 5.21
CA ASN A 72 -12.01 -5.41 4.26
C ASN A 72 -12.32 -6.11 2.92
N GLY A 73 -12.28 -7.44 2.86
CA GLY A 73 -12.59 -8.21 1.66
C GLY A 73 -11.40 -8.28 0.67
N LYS A 74 -11.61 -7.83 -0.58
CA LYS A 74 -10.55 -7.75 -1.60
C LYS A 74 -10.17 -6.28 -1.85
N PRO A 75 -9.57 -5.58 -0.87
CA PRO A 75 -9.25 -4.18 -1.02
C PRO A 75 -8.26 -3.98 -2.17
N TYR A 76 -8.27 -2.79 -2.73
CA TYR A 76 -7.40 -2.42 -3.83
C TYR A 76 -7.04 -0.95 -3.78
N TYR A 77 -5.89 -0.63 -4.35
CA TYR A 77 -5.38 0.72 -4.48
C TYR A 77 -5.74 1.24 -5.85
N GLU A 78 -6.30 2.44 -5.91
CA GLU A 78 -6.49 3.23 -7.11
C GLU A 78 -5.50 4.39 -7.12
N ILE A 79 -4.74 4.51 -8.20
CA ILE A 79 -3.85 5.64 -8.45
C ILE A 79 -4.68 6.74 -9.09
N THR A 80 -4.86 7.84 -8.36
CA THR A 80 -5.68 8.98 -8.81
C THR A 80 -4.84 10.03 -9.54
N ASN A 81 -3.55 10.11 -9.24
CA ASN A 81 -2.63 11.02 -9.91
C ASN A 81 -1.19 10.52 -9.78
N CYS A 82 -0.40 10.67 -10.84
CA CYS A 82 1.02 10.33 -10.86
C CYS A 82 1.84 11.57 -11.23
N LYS A 83 2.59 12.11 -10.27
CA LYS A 83 3.62 13.13 -10.47
C LYS A 83 5.00 12.47 -10.32
N LYS A 84 6.03 13.13 -10.84
CA LYS A 84 7.41 12.61 -10.93
C LYS A 84 7.90 11.89 -9.66
N ASP A 85 7.67 12.50 -8.50
CA ASP A 85 8.14 11.98 -7.20
C ASP A 85 6.98 11.63 -6.24
N THR A 86 5.73 11.72 -6.70
CA THR A 86 4.56 11.56 -5.82
C THR A 86 3.42 10.89 -6.54
N ILE A 87 2.89 9.83 -5.96
CA ILE A 87 1.78 9.07 -6.49
C ILE A 87 0.63 9.19 -5.50
N ASN A 88 -0.47 9.83 -5.90
CA ASN A 88 -1.67 9.89 -5.09
C ASN A 88 -2.41 8.56 -5.21
N PHE A 89 -2.90 8.04 -4.08
CA PHE A 89 -3.63 6.79 -4.03
C PHE A 89 -4.88 6.91 -3.16
N THR A 90 -5.86 6.08 -3.50
CA THR A 90 -7.04 5.79 -2.68
C THR A 90 -7.08 4.28 -2.45
N MET A 91 -7.05 3.85 -1.19
CA MET A 91 -7.25 2.46 -0.81
C MET A 91 -8.75 2.23 -0.57
N ARG A 92 -9.34 1.36 -1.37
CA ARG A 92 -10.75 0.99 -1.32
C ARG A 92 -10.93 -0.41 -0.78
N VAL A 93 -11.89 -0.58 0.12
CA VAL A 93 -12.42 -1.87 0.59
C VAL A 93 -13.23 -2.50 -0.55
N ASN A 94 -14.09 -1.70 -1.16
CA ASN A 94 -14.92 -2.02 -2.33
C ASN A 94 -15.27 -0.72 -3.09
N LEU A 95 -16.13 -0.81 -4.11
CA LEU A 95 -16.52 0.34 -4.94
C LEU A 95 -17.14 1.52 -4.14
N HIS A 96 -17.80 1.23 -3.02
CA HIS A 96 -18.53 2.22 -2.22
C HIS A 96 -17.79 2.68 -0.97
N VAL A 97 -16.77 1.94 -0.52
CA VAL A 97 -16.10 2.17 0.77
C VAL A 97 -14.61 2.42 0.57
N ILE A 98 -14.18 3.62 0.97
CA ILE A 98 -12.78 4.01 1.05
C ILE A 98 -12.27 3.67 2.44
N SER A 99 -11.13 2.99 2.54
CA SER A 99 -10.46 2.76 3.82
C SER A 99 -9.60 3.97 4.20
N HIS A 100 -8.75 4.42 3.27
CA HIS A 100 -7.86 5.56 3.49
C HIS A 100 -7.30 6.05 2.15
N SER A 101 -6.79 7.28 2.13
CA SER A 101 -6.13 7.88 0.97
C SER A 101 -4.88 8.64 1.37
N GLY A 102 -4.04 8.92 0.37
CA GLY A 102 -2.84 9.70 0.58
C GLY A 102 -1.91 9.67 -0.61
N LYS A 103 -0.62 9.75 -0.31
CA LYS A 103 0.44 9.90 -1.30
C LYS A 103 1.61 8.97 -0.98
N PHE A 104 2.06 8.24 -1.98
CA PHE A 104 3.37 7.59 -1.97
C PHE A 104 4.40 8.61 -2.46
N VAL A 105 5.29 9.04 -1.56
CA VAL A 105 6.35 9.99 -1.88
C VAL A 105 7.64 9.22 -2.07
N ARG A 106 8.25 9.33 -3.25
CA ARG A 106 9.52 8.66 -3.55
C ARG A 106 10.63 9.26 -2.70
N LEU A 107 11.40 8.40 -2.04
CA LEU A 107 12.61 8.78 -1.31
C LEU A 107 13.79 8.77 -2.30
N LYS A 108 14.62 9.81 -2.27
CA LYS A 108 15.84 9.93 -3.09
C LYS A 108 16.91 8.97 -2.60
#